data_AF-A0A177PB08-F1
#
_entry.id   AF-A0A177PB08-F1
#
_cell.length_a   1.000
_cell.length_b   1.000
_cell.length_c   1.000
_cell.angle_alpha   90.00
_cell.angle_beta   90.00
_cell.angle_gamma   90.00
#
_symmetry.space_group_name_H-M   'P 1'
#
loop_
_entity.id
_entity.type
_entity.pdbx_description
1 polymer ?
#
loop_
_entity_poly.entity_id
_entity_poly.type
_entity_poly.pdbx_seq_one_letter_code
_entity_poly.pdbx_strand_id
1 'polypeptide(L)'
;MLRFRLARLARFFSFAIAVFFAACLHGAAEPAALLESDVAGVVDPLMTEWVDHGGAGAVVVVVGRDGPIFAKGYGLADKEAGRPFSADRTLARPGSISKLFTGIAAMQLVDQGKLDLDRDVSDYVGFAIPTPPGGKPVTMRLLLTHRAGFEEHGRDLFFAGGAPMPLAAWVEKSRPPRLFPQGDVPAYSNYGFALAGLVVERVSGESYAEYVARHILAPLRMERSSFRQPLPETLAPLAAKGYRSRGKPLGFFETIHAAPAGALSATGEDMGRFMRALLNDGELDGARILPAARLREMLTPHEPTAAGWLGLVFFGRRIGGAEAVGHGGGTLAFISDLELFRDQGLGVFVSRDGFSDQKEAPDIARAIAGRLLPQATAPQLAAGPADRRLEGVYQSTRRADSSFLRASALLSQIVVRVEPDGGLRMSSAAWPFGESRAMKPAGDNVFEGPGGMRLAPVLGDPPYFDMIAMRWQRVPWRLDARWIAPALLASLAFGALSLVAWPAAALWRRWRRRPAPLAAGDRRLLAAARLALLADLLVVAALVALFARTDPSVMNDALDPALIAIYALAWLGVAGAAIALYAASAFWRRRVGGAWTRLHQSALATSALMIAYVFVTFHIAGTTLNY
;
A
#
# COMPACT_ATOMS: atom_id res chain seq x y z
N MET A 1 -25.60 79.09 3.19
CA MET A 1 -25.00 77.89 2.55
C MET A 1 -24.90 76.63 3.43
N LEU A 2 -25.30 76.65 4.71
CA LEU A 2 -25.16 75.47 5.60
C LEU A 2 -26.40 74.54 5.67
N ARG A 3 -27.60 75.04 5.30
CA ARG A 3 -28.85 74.24 5.37
C ARG A 3 -29.08 73.31 4.17
N PHE A 4 -28.37 73.49 3.06
CA PHE A 4 -28.50 72.64 1.85
C PHE A 4 -27.60 71.40 1.84
N ARG A 5 -26.66 71.26 2.78
CA ARG A 5 -25.73 70.11 2.86
C ARG A 5 -26.18 68.99 3.80
N LEU A 6 -27.08 69.25 4.75
CA LEU A 6 -27.57 68.24 5.70
C LEU A 6 -28.67 67.32 5.12
N ALA A 7 -29.48 67.82 4.19
CA ALA A 7 -30.54 67.01 3.55
C ALA A 7 -30.00 65.95 2.55
N ARG A 8 -28.80 66.14 2.00
CA ARG A 8 -28.13 65.14 1.15
C ARG A 8 -27.42 64.06 1.97
N LEU A 9 -26.94 64.37 3.18
CA LEU A 9 -26.30 63.38 4.06
C LEU A 9 -27.31 62.39 4.66
N ALA A 10 -28.51 62.86 5.02
CA ALA A 10 -29.57 61.99 5.56
C ALA A 10 -30.11 60.99 4.50
N ARG A 11 -30.22 61.41 3.23
CA ARG A 11 -30.63 60.51 2.13
C ARG A 11 -29.55 59.50 1.74
N PHE A 12 -28.27 59.84 1.91
CA PHE A 12 -27.16 58.91 1.66
C PHE A 12 -27.05 57.84 2.75
N PHE A 13 -27.29 58.19 4.02
CA PHE A 13 -27.28 57.24 5.12
C PHE A 13 -28.49 56.29 5.13
N SER A 14 -29.68 56.76 4.74
CA SER A 14 -30.85 55.87 4.61
C SER A 14 -30.75 54.92 3.41
N PHE A 15 -30.09 55.31 2.31
CA PHE A 15 -29.85 54.41 1.18
C PHE A 15 -28.74 53.39 1.47
N ALA A 16 -27.69 53.79 2.20
CA ALA A 16 -26.62 52.88 2.62
C ALA A 16 -27.11 51.82 3.63
N ILE A 17 -28.00 52.16 4.56
CA ILE A 17 -28.57 51.21 5.53
C ILE A 17 -29.56 50.24 4.85
N ALA A 18 -30.33 50.70 3.86
CA ALA A 18 -31.22 49.84 3.07
C ALA A 18 -30.47 48.86 2.16
N VAL A 19 -29.34 49.28 1.56
CA VAL A 19 -28.46 48.41 0.77
C VAL A 19 -27.69 47.42 1.67
N PHE A 20 -27.32 47.83 2.89
CA PHE A 20 -26.68 46.92 3.85
C PHE A 20 -27.65 45.85 4.37
N PHE A 21 -28.92 46.20 4.62
CA PHE A 21 -29.94 45.21 4.98
C PHE A 21 -30.39 44.33 3.81
N ALA A 22 -30.43 44.84 2.57
CA ALA A 22 -30.70 44.02 1.37
C ALA A 22 -29.54 43.07 1.01
N ALA A 23 -28.29 43.44 1.34
CA ALA A 23 -27.13 42.58 1.21
C ALA A 23 -27.06 41.50 2.31
N CYS A 24 -27.61 41.76 3.51
CA CYS A 24 -27.76 40.76 4.57
C CYS A 24 -29.01 39.87 4.43
N LEU A 25 -29.92 40.19 3.50
CA LEU A 25 -31.12 39.40 3.18
C LEU A 25 -30.98 38.54 1.91
N HIS A 26 -29.81 38.53 1.26
CA HIS A 26 -29.42 37.38 0.46
C HIS A 26 -29.12 36.25 1.44
N GLY A 27 -30.19 35.58 1.89
CA GLY A 27 -30.06 34.29 2.55
C GLY A 27 -29.07 33.47 1.72
N ALA A 28 -28.02 32.98 2.37
CA ALA A 28 -27.20 31.93 1.78
C ALA A 28 -28.21 30.89 1.31
N ALA A 29 -28.39 30.77 0.00
CA ALA A 29 -29.25 29.75 -0.56
C ALA A 29 -28.76 28.45 0.07
N GLU A 30 -29.65 27.71 0.73
CA GLU A 30 -29.29 26.35 1.13
C GLU A 30 -28.73 25.68 -0.12
N PRO A 31 -27.53 25.07 -0.04
CA PRO A 31 -26.94 24.42 -1.19
C PRO A 31 -27.99 23.47 -1.75
N ALA A 32 -28.35 23.64 -3.02
CA ALA A 32 -29.37 22.82 -3.66
C ALA A 32 -29.02 21.34 -3.44
N ALA A 33 -30.02 20.55 -3.02
CA ALA A 33 -29.82 19.13 -2.81
C ALA A 33 -29.29 18.49 -4.11
N LEU A 34 -28.17 17.78 -4.02
CA LEU A 34 -27.57 17.08 -5.14
C LEU A 34 -28.56 16.06 -5.70
N LEU A 35 -28.94 16.23 -6.97
CA LEU A 35 -29.86 15.31 -7.63
C LEU A 35 -29.10 14.11 -8.20
N GLU A 36 -29.80 12.98 -8.33
CA GLU A 36 -29.25 11.79 -8.99
C GLU A 36 -28.71 12.11 -10.39
N SER A 37 -29.39 12.98 -11.16
CA SER A 37 -28.98 13.41 -12.49
C SER A 37 -27.64 14.15 -12.51
N ASP A 38 -27.33 14.91 -11.44
CA ASP A 38 -26.07 15.65 -11.33
C ASP A 38 -24.90 14.69 -11.14
N VAL A 39 -25.09 13.69 -10.27
CA VAL A 39 -24.11 12.62 -10.04
C VAL A 39 -23.95 11.76 -11.28
N ALA A 40 -25.06 11.31 -11.88
CA ALA A 40 -25.05 10.47 -13.08
C ALA A 40 -24.31 11.17 -14.23
N GLY A 41 -24.55 12.46 -14.44
CA GLY A 41 -23.87 13.27 -15.47
C GLY A 41 -22.35 13.34 -15.31
N VAL A 42 -21.83 13.16 -14.10
CA VAL A 42 -20.38 13.06 -13.84
C VAL A 42 -19.86 11.63 -13.96
N VAL A 43 -20.56 10.67 -13.36
CA VAL A 43 -20.08 9.30 -13.18
C VAL A 43 -20.27 8.44 -14.42
N ASP A 44 -21.44 8.50 -15.08
CA ASP A 44 -21.77 7.61 -16.19
C ASP A 44 -20.77 7.69 -17.35
N PRO A 45 -20.34 8.87 -17.83
CA PRO A 45 -19.36 8.96 -18.91
C PRO A 45 -18.00 8.34 -18.52
N LEU A 46 -17.52 8.60 -17.30
CA LEU A 46 -16.24 8.10 -16.80
C LEU A 46 -16.24 6.57 -16.69
N MET A 47 -17.33 6.00 -16.16
CA MET A 47 -17.45 4.56 -15.99
C MET A 47 -17.71 3.83 -17.32
N THR A 48 -18.46 4.45 -18.24
CA THR A 48 -18.66 3.92 -19.61
C THR A 48 -17.33 3.86 -20.34
N GLU A 49 -16.57 4.95 -20.34
CA GLU A 49 -15.23 4.98 -20.94
C GLU A 49 -14.31 3.92 -20.33
N TRP A 50 -14.31 3.77 -19.00
CA TRP A 50 -13.49 2.76 -18.34
C TRP A 50 -13.89 1.32 -18.70
N VAL A 51 -15.19 1.01 -18.83
CA VAL A 51 -15.67 -0.31 -19.30
C VAL A 51 -15.29 -0.56 -20.76
N ASP A 52 -15.50 0.42 -21.64
CA ASP A 52 -15.18 0.32 -23.08
C ASP A 52 -13.70 0.03 -23.33
N HIS A 53 -12.83 0.46 -22.41
CA HIS A 53 -11.39 0.20 -22.44
C HIS A 53 -10.96 -1.01 -21.58
N GLY A 54 -11.88 -1.95 -21.33
CA GLY A 54 -11.56 -3.26 -20.78
C GLY A 54 -11.77 -3.44 -19.28
N GLY A 55 -12.34 -2.45 -18.59
CA GLY A 55 -12.86 -2.65 -17.22
C GLY A 55 -13.86 -3.80 -17.18
N ALA A 56 -13.70 -4.73 -16.23
CA ALA A 56 -14.57 -5.89 -16.14
C ALA A 56 -15.91 -5.55 -15.50
N GLY A 57 -15.87 -4.92 -14.33
CA GLY A 57 -17.07 -4.57 -13.59
C GLY A 57 -16.79 -3.73 -12.36
N ALA A 58 -17.75 -2.87 -12.03
CA ALA A 58 -17.64 -1.92 -10.94
C ALA A 58 -19.00 -1.58 -10.33
N VAL A 59 -18.95 -0.96 -9.16
CA VAL A 59 -20.09 -0.35 -8.49
C VAL A 59 -19.69 1.03 -7.99
N VAL A 60 -20.57 2.01 -8.17
CA VAL A 60 -20.44 3.37 -7.63
C VAL A 60 -21.70 3.68 -6.83
N VAL A 61 -21.52 4.16 -5.59
CA VAL A 61 -22.59 4.56 -4.70
C VAL A 61 -22.29 5.93 -4.11
N VAL A 62 -23.27 6.82 -4.17
CA VAL A 62 -23.24 8.17 -3.59
C VAL A 62 -24.44 8.32 -2.67
N VAL A 63 -24.21 8.77 -1.45
CA VAL A 63 -25.24 8.94 -0.42
C VAL A 63 -25.18 10.33 0.19
N GLY A 64 -26.33 10.89 0.53
CA GLY A 64 -26.47 12.01 1.44
C GLY A 64 -26.79 11.53 2.86
N ARG A 65 -26.90 12.47 3.80
CA ARG A 65 -27.38 12.20 5.18
C ARG A 65 -28.77 11.55 5.16
N ASP A 66 -29.66 12.09 4.35
CA ASP A 66 -31.08 11.71 4.35
C ASP A 66 -31.37 10.43 3.56
N GLY A 67 -30.51 10.06 2.62
CA GLY A 67 -30.77 8.90 1.75
C GLY A 67 -29.69 8.63 0.71
N PRO A 68 -29.80 7.50 -0.02
CA PRO A 68 -28.99 7.30 -1.23
C PRO A 68 -29.33 8.35 -2.29
N ILE A 69 -28.31 8.84 -3.00
CA ILE A 69 -28.45 9.79 -4.12
C ILE A 69 -28.25 9.07 -5.45
N PHE A 70 -27.28 8.13 -5.50
CA PHE A 70 -26.95 7.38 -6.70
C PHE A 70 -26.40 6.01 -6.31
N ALA A 71 -26.82 4.95 -7.00
CA ALA A 71 -26.24 3.62 -6.82
C ALA A 71 -26.34 2.83 -8.14
N LYS A 72 -25.18 2.53 -8.75
CA LYS A 72 -25.16 1.86 -10.05
C LYS A 72 -23.99 0.91 -10.19
N GLY A 73 -24.27 -0.24 -10.78
CA GLY A 73 -23.25 -1.18 -11.24
C GLY A 73 -22.95 -0.96 -12.72
N TYR A 74 -21.69 -1.17 -13.10
CA TYR A 74 -21.17 -1.03 -14.45
C TYR A 74 -20.45 -2.31 -14.86
N GLY A 75 -20.54 -2.68 -16.13
CA GLY A 75 -19.91 -3.91 -16.65
C GLY A 75 -20.52 -5.18 -16.05
N LEU A 76 -19.69 -6.21 -15.90
CA LEU A 76 -20.07 -7.57 -15.56
C LEU A 76 -19.45 -8.02 -14.24
N ALA A 77 -20.27 -8.58 -13.36
CA ALA A 77 -19.81 -9.32 -12.17
C ALA A 77 -19.23 -10.69 -12.54
N ASP A 78 -19.71 -11.27 -13.64
CA ASP A 78 -19.24 -12.53 -14.20
C ASP A 78 -19.26 -12.46 -15.73
N LYS A 79 -18.08 -12.43 -16.36
CA LYS A 79 -17.89 -12.33 -17.81
C LYS A 79 -18.28 -13.62 -18.50
N GLU A 80 -18.05 -14.78 -17.87
CA GLU A 80 -18.36 -16.08 -18.43
C GLU A 80 -19.88 -16.31 -18.42
N ALA A 81 -20.54 -15.97 -17.32
CA ALA A 81 -21.98 -16.08 -17.19
C ALA A 81 -22.77 -14.88 -17.76
N GLY A 82 -22.10 -13.83 -18.25
CA GLY A 82 -22.74 -12.60 -18.71
C GLY A 82 -23.54 -11.86 -17.62
N ARG A 83 -23.21 -12.07 -16.34
CA ARG A 83 -23.97 -11.50 -15.22
C ARG A 83 -23.57 -10.03 -15.02
N PRO A 84 -24.52 -9.08 -15.11
CA PRO A 84 -24.22 -7.67 -14.90
C PRO A 84 -23.76 -7.40 -13.46
N PHE A 85 -22.93 -6.38 -13.30
CA PHE A 85 -22.65 -5.84 -11.98
C PHE A 85 -23.87 -5.03 -11.50
N SER A 86 -24.40 -5.32 -10.31
CA SER A 86 -25.51 -4.56 -9.73
C SER A 86 -25.14 -4.05 -8.34
N ALA A 87 -25.63 -2.85 -8.00
CA ALA A 87 -25.32 -2.20 -6.73
C ALA A 87 -25.98 -2.89 -5.53
N ASP A 88 -27.14 -3.52 -5.74
CA ASP A 88 -27.97 -4.17 -4.72
C ASP A 88 -27.63 -5.66 -4.51
N ARG A 89 -27.13 -6.36 -5.54
CA ARG A 89 -26.93 -7.82 -5.48
C ARG A 89 -25.48 -8.24 -5.52
N THR A 90 -24.64 -7.59 -6.29
CA THR A 90 -23.27 -8.08 -6.51
C THR A 90 -22.38 -7.77 -5.31
N LEU A 91 -21.78 -8.79 -4.70
CA LEU A 91 -20.78 -8.59 -3.65
C LEU A 91 -19.44 -8.21 -4.28
N ALA A 92 -19.02 -6.99 -4.01
CA ALA A 92 -17.65 -6.54 -4.22
C ALA A 92 -16.78 -6.91 -3.00
N ARG A 93 -15.47 -6.85 -3.16
CA ARG A 93 -14.51 -7.04 -2.06
C ARG A 93 -13.73 -5.76 -1.83
N PRO A 94 -14.18 -4.89 -0.90
CA PRO A 94 -13.60 -3.58 -0.73
C PRO A 94 -12.20 -3.57 -0.07
N GLY A 95 -11.60 -4.74 0.14
CA GLY A 95 -10.26 -4.88 0.69
C GLY A 95 -10.10 -4.12 1.99
N SER A 96 -9.05 -3.30 2.07
CA SER A 96 -8.68 -2.56 3.28
C SER A 96 -9.72 -1.60 3.85
N ILE A 97 -10.81 -1.26 3.16
CA ILE A 97 -11.97 -0.58 3.79
C ILE A 97 -12.53 -1.41 4.95
N SER A 98 -12.34 -2.73 4.92
CA SER A 98 -12.62 -3.67 6.04
C SER A 98 -12.09 -3.18 7.39
N LYS A 99 -10.95 -2.47 7.39
CA LYS A 99 -10.32 -1.94 8.60
C LYS A 99 -11.22 -0.95 9.33
N LEU A 100 -12.06 -0.20 8.63
CA LEU A 100 -13.04 0.70 9.24
C LEU A 100 -13.98 -0.07 10.19
N PHE A 101 -14.42 -1.26 9.79
CA PHE A 101 -15.26 -2.14 10.62
C PHE A 101 -14.50 -2.67 11.83
N THR A 102 -13.22 -3.05 11.66
CA THR A 102 -12.37 -3.45 12.79
C THR A 102 -12.17 -2.31 13.80
N GLY A 103 -11.92 -1.10 13.32
CA GLY A 103 -11.78 0.08 14.17
C GLY A 103 -13.06 0.38 14.95
N ILE A 104 -14.22 0.33 14.29
CA ILE A 104 -15.52 0.50 14.96
C ILE A 104 -15.75 -0.58 16.01
N ALA A 105 -15.47 -1.85 15.69
CA ALA A 105 -15.61 -2.95 16.64
C ALA A 105 -14.71 -2.78 17.87
N ALA A 106 -13.45 -2.36 17.68
CA ALA A 106 -12.56 -2.04 18.80
C ALA A 106 -13.11 -0.88 19.65
N MET A 107 -13.61 0.18 19.01
CA MET A 107 -14.16 1.35 19.71
C MET A 107 -15.50 1.07 20.40
N GLN A 108 -16.31 0.12 19.91
CA GLN A 108 -17.48 -0.40 20.63
C GLN A 108 -17.05 -1.05 21.96
N LEU A 109 -15.96 -1.81 21.98
CA LEU A 109 -15.43 -2.41 23.21
C LEU A 109 -14.77 -1.39 24.14
N VAL A 110 -14.17 -0.32 23.60
CA VAL A 110 -13.70 0.83 24.39
C VAL A 110 -14.87 1.53 25.08
N ASP A 111 -15.95 1.76 24.34
CA ASP A 111 -17.15 2.40 24.88
C ASP A 111 -17.81 1.56 25.98
N GLN A 112 -17.78 0.24 25.84
CA GLN A 112 -18.23 -0.72 26.87
C GLN A 112 -17.28 -0.82 28.08
N GLY A 113 -16.14 -0.13 28.09
CA GLY A 113 -15.14 -0.21 29.15
C GLY A 113 -14.38 -1.55 29.21
N LYS A 114 -14.47 -2.38 28.16
CA LYS A 114 -13.81 -3.68 28.07
C LYS A 114 -12.40 -3.61 27.45
N LEU A 115 -12.14 -2.55 26.68
CA LEU A 115 -10.88 -2.32 25.99
C LEU A 115 -10.34 -0.94 26.35
N ASP A 116 -9.04 -0.86 26.65
CA ASP A 116 -8.30 0.38 26.83
C ASP A 116 -7.40 0.59 25.61
N LEU A 117 -7.47 1.78 25.02
CA LEU A 117 -6.72 2.13 23.81
C LEU A 117 -5.21 2.11 24.02
N ASP A 118 -4.75 2.39 25.24
CA ASP A 118 -3.34 2.61 25.58
C ASP A 118 -2.73 1.47 26.40
N ARG A 119 -3.50 0.42 26.68
CA ARG A 119 -3.02 -0.82 27.30
C ARG A 119 -2.26 -1.69 26.29
N ASP A 120 -1.26 -2.42 26.78
CA ASP A 120 -0.54 -3.42 25.99
C ASP A 120 -1.51 -4.50 25.49
N VAL A 121 -1.54 -4.72 24.18
CA VAL A 121 -2.43 -5.71 23.58
C VAL A 121 -2.06 -7.15 23.91
N SER A 122 -0.82 -7.40 24.35
CA SER A 122 -0.38 -8.71 24.86
C SER A 122 -1.27 -9.20 26.01
N ASP A 123 -1.79 -8.28 26.84
CA ASP A 123 -2.68 -8.59 27.95
C ASP A 123 -4.04 -9.13 27.47
N TYR A 124 -4.49 -8.75 26.27
CA TYR A 124 -5.76 -9.20 25.70
C TYR A 124 -5.62 -10.51 24.91
N VAL A 125 -4.51 -10.70 24.20
CA VAL A 125 -4.33 -11.85 23.30
C VAL A 125 -3.74 -13.08 23.98
N GLY A 126 -3.14 -12.92 25.16
CA GLY A 126 -2.63 -14.03 25.98
C GLY A 126 -1.28 -14.58 25.53
N PHE A 127 -0.55 -13.85 24.67
CA PHE A 127 0.83 -14.15 24.30
C PHE A 127 1.64 -12.86 24.21
N ALA A 128 2.94 -12.97 24.50
CA ALA A 128 3.83 -11.82 24.47
C ALA A 128 4.10 -11.39 23.02
N ILE A 129 3.96 -10.08 22.76
CA ILE A 129 4.47 -9.46 21.54
C ILE A 129 5.83 -8.85 21.86
N PRO A 130 6.92 -9.33 21.22
CA PRO A 130 8.25 -8.82 21.52
C PRO A 130 8.35 -7.31 21.33
N THR A 131 8.85 -6.63 22.36
CA THR A 131 9.22 -5.21 22.29
C THR A 131 10.72 -5.12 22.08
N PRO A 132 11.19 -4.66 20.91
CA PRO A 132 12.62 -4.47 20.67
C PRO A 132 13.24 -3.50 21.67
N PRO A 133 14.56 -3.55 21.92
CA PRO A 133 15.24 -2.61 22.82
C PRO A 133 14.91 -1.15 22.48
N GLY A 134 14.52 -0.39 23.51
CA GLY A 134 14.08 1.00 23.39
C GLY A 134 12.64 1.17 22.89
N GLY A 135 11.96 0.12 22.47
CA GLY A 135 10.57 0.16 21.99
C GLY A 135 9.52 0.36 23.07
N LYS A 136 8.29 0.65 22.64
CA LYS A 136 7.10 0.70 23.49
C LYS A 136 6.23 -0.55 23.30
N PRO A 137 5.42 -0.92 24.31
CA PRO A 137 4.34 -1.89 24.16
C PRO A 137 3.44 -1.57 22.97
N VAL A 138 2.87 -2.60 22.36
CA VAL A 138 1.90 -2.42 21.27
C VAL A 138 0.54 -2.14 21.90
N THR A 139 -0.09 -1.03 21.55
CA THR A 139 -1.42 -0.65 22.05
C THR A 139 -2.46 -0.64 20.93
N MET A 140 -3.75 -0.69 21.26
CA MET A 140 -4.81 -0.60 20.25
C MET A 140 -4.74 0.74 19.49
N ARG A 141 -4.41 1.84 20.17
CA ARG A 141 -4.17 3.14 19.52
C ARG A 141 -3.08 3.06 18.46
N LEU A 142 -1.95 2.41 18.76
CA LEU A 142 -0.86 2.23 17.81
C LEU A 142 -1.25 1.30 16.64
N LEU A 143 -2.09 0.29 16.88
CA LEU A 143 -2.60 -0.57 15.80
C LEU A 143 -3.52 0.21 14.85
N LEU A 144 -4.52 0.90 15.38
CA LEU A 144 -5.52 1.63 14.60
C LEU A 144 -4.94 2.83 13.85
N THR A 145 -3.79 3.36 14.29
CA THR A 145 -3.07 4.47 13.62
C THR A 145 -1.92 3.99 12.74
N HIS A 146 -1.75 2.68 12.52
CA HIS A 146 -0.61 2.12 11.77
C HIS A 146 0.76 2.52 12.32
N ARG A 147 0.88 2.68 13.64
CA ARG A 147 2.10 3.10 14.35
C ARG A 147 2.67 2.01 15.26
N ALA A 148 2.15 0.78 15.19
CA ALA A 148 2.73 -0.35 15.93
C ALA A 148 4.13 -0.75 15.40
N GLY A 149 4.45 -0.38 14.15
CA GLY A 149 5.79 -0.48 13.58
C GLY A 149 6.18 -1.86 13.03
N PHE A 150 5.22 -2.78 12.89
CA PHE A 150 5.45 -4.07 12.23
C PHE A 150 5.88 -3.89 10.78
N GLU A 151 6.82 -4.72 10.32
CA GLU A 151 7.10 -4.84 8.89
C GLU A 151 5.91 -5.44 8.14
N GLU A 152 5.84 -5.20 6.83
CA GLU A 152 4.83 -5.83 5.98
C GLU A 152 5.11 -7.33 5.89
N HIS A 153 4.04 -8.13 5.97
CA HIS A 153 4.10 -9.58 5.98
C HIS A 153 3.27 -10.14 4.83
N GLY A 154 3.93 -10.89 3.93
CA GLY A 154 3.29 -11.40 2.71
C GLY A 154 2.76 -12.83 2.83
N ARG A 155 3.40 -13.67 3.65
CA ARG A 155 3.10 -15.10 3.79
C ARG A 155 1.69 -15.30 4.31
N ASP A 156 0.96 -16.19 3.63
CA ASP A 156 -0.42 -16.55 3.91
C ASP A 156 -1.36 -15.33 4.02
N LEU A 157 -1.03 -14.18 3.43
CA LEU A 157 -1.93 -13.02 3.46
C LEU A 157 -3.12 -13.25 2.53
N PHE A 158 -2.84 -13.73 1.32
CA PHE A 158 -3.81 -14.12 0.30
C PHE A 158 -3.62 -15.60 -0.02
N PHE A 159 -4.72 -16.35 -0.14
CA PHE A 159 -4.67 -17.76 -0.45
C PHE A 159 -5.80 -18.17 -1.41
N ALA A 160 -5.53 -19.19 -2.23
CA ALA A 160 -6.45 -19.65 -3.26
C ALA A 160 -7.49 -20.64 -2.70
N GLY A 161 -8.71 -20.18 -2.47
CA GLY A 161 -9.84 -21.02 -2.05
C GLY A 161 -9.72 -21.59 -0.63
N GLY A 162 -10.77 -22.28 -0.18
CA GLY A 162 -10.81 -22.90 1.15
C GLY A 162 -11.08 -21.92 2.30
N ALA A 163 -11.20 -22.47 3.51
CA ALA A 163 -11.38 -21.70 4.74
C ALA A 163 -10.03 -21.13 5.22
N PRO A 164 -9.99 -19.89 5.74
CA PRO A 164 -8.79 -19.36 6.36
C PRO A 164 -8.49 -20.15 7.62
N MET A 165 -7.21 -20.18 8.00
CA MET A 165 -6.83 -20.64 9.34
C MET A 165 -7.47 -19.74 10.42
N PRO A 166 -7.68 -20.25 11.64
CA PRO A 166 -8.16 -19.43 12.75
C PRO A 166 -7.30 -18.16 12.92
N LEU A 167 -7.94 -17.02 13.19
CA LEU A 167 -7.26 -15.71 13.27
C LEU A 167 -6.11 -15.72 14.27
N ALA A 168 -6.33 -16.31 15.45
CA ALA A 168 -5.29 -16.47 16.48
C ALA A 168 -4.07 -17.24 15.97
N ALA A 169 -4.29 -18.33 15.22
CA ALA A 169 -3.23 -19.17 14.68
C ALA A 169 -2.41 -18.42 13.61
N TRP A 170 -3.06 -17.63 12.75
CA TRP A 170 -2.34 -16.79 11.77
C TRP A 170 -1.50 -15.72 12.45
N VAL A 171 -2.08 -14.97 13.38
CA VAL A 171 -1.37 -13.89 14.10
C VAL A 171 -0.18 -14.44 14.88
N GLU A 172 -0.30 -15.63 15.47
CA GLU A 172 0.79 -16.30 16.18
C GLU A 172 1.87 -16.85 15.25
N LYS A 173 1.48 -17.46 14.12
CA LYS A 173 2.43 -17.97 13.10
C LYS A 173 3.23 -16.84 12.46
N SER A 174 2.59 -15.73 12.11
CA SER A 174 3.18 -14.68 11.27
C SER A 174 4.13 -13.73 11.99
N ARG A 175 3.91 -13.41 13.28
CA ARG A 175 4.70 -12.48 14.15
C ARG A 175 5.87 -11.72 13.46
N PRO A 176 5.59 -10.75 12.56
CA PRO A 176 6.64 -10.02 11.87
C PRO A 176 7.42 -9.13 12.85
N PRO A 177 8.73 -8.92 12.64
CA PRO A 177 9.51 -7.96 13.41
C PRO A 177 8.95 -6.53 13.36
N ARG A 178 9.29 -5.73 14.37
CA ARG A 178 8.93 -4.30 14.43
C ARG A 178 10.12 -3.45 14.02
N LEU A 179 10.00 -2.72 12.91
CA LEU A 179 11.00 -1.77 12.41
C LEU A 179 10.92 -0.42 13.12
N PHE A 180 9.72 -0.04 13.59
CA PHE A 180 9.46 1.27 14.20
C PHE A 180 8.79 1.14 15.58
N PRO A 181 9.48 0.55 16.58
CA PRO A 181 8.84 0.14 17.81
C PRO A 181 8.48 1.29 18.77
N GLN A 182 8.85 2.53 18.46
CA GLN A 182 8.51 3.72 19.26
C GLN A 182 7.12 4.29 18.95
N GLY A 183 6.57 3.94 17.78
CA GLY A 183 5.31 4.48 17.28
C GLY A 183 5.36 5.93 16.83
N ASP A 184 6.54 6.43 16.45
CA ASP A 184 6.79 7.75 15.87
C ASP A 184 6.78 7.75 14.33
N VAL A 185 6.80 6.57 13.72
CA VAL A 185 6.78 6.40 12.26
C VAL A 185 5.54 5.59 11.86
N PRO A 186 4.63 6.14 11.02
CA PRO A 186 3.55 5.37 10.46
C PRO A 186 4.12 4.37 9.45
N ALA A 187 3.69 3.12 9.59
CA ALA A 187 4.01 2.01 8.72
C ALA A 187 2.76 1.13 8.61
N TYR A 188 2.02 1.32 7.50
CA TYR A 188 0.82 0.55 7.19
C TYR A 188 1.07 -0.95 7.38
N SER A 189 0.16 -1.62 8.09
CA SER A 189 0.33 -3.02 8.48
C SER A 189 -1.00 -3.78 8.44
N ASN A 190 -1.04 -4.84 7.63
CA ASN A 190 -2.15 -5.79 7.64
C ASN A 190 -2.11 -6.70 8.87
N TYR A 191 -0.90 -7.12 9.27
CA TYR A 191 -0.69 -7.86 10.51
C TYR A 191 -1.22 -7.10 11.74
N GLY A 192 -0.94 -5.79 11.82
CA GLY A 192 -1.44 -4.95 12.91
C GLY A 192 -2.98 -4.95 13.00
N PHE A 193 -3.68 -4.95 11.87
CA PHE A 193 -5.15 -5.02 11.86
C PHE A 193 -5.69 -6.42 12.15
N ALA A 194 -5.01 -7.47 11.71
CA ALA A 194 -5.34 -8.83 12.13
C ALA A 194 -5.21 -8.99 13.66
N LEU A 195 -4.15 -8.42 14.24
CA LEU A 195 -3.95 -8.37 15.69
C LEU A 195 -5.05 -7.55 16.39
N ALA A 196 -5.44 -6.40 15.83
CA ALA A 196 -6.55 -5.61 16.37
C ALA A 196 -7.88 -6.40 16.36
N GLY A 197 -8.18 -7.12 15.28
CA GLY A 197 -9.35 -7.99 15.23
C GLY A 197 -9.26 -9.19 16.17
N LEU A 198 -8.06 -9.72 16.42
CA LEU A 198 -7.86 -10.77 17.43
C LEU A 198 -8.13 -10.24 18.85
N VAL A 199 -7.75 -9.00 19.16
CA VAL A 199 -8.12 -8.35 20.43
C VAL A 199 -9.65 -8.26 20.54
N VAL A 200 -10.35 -7.84 19.48
CA VAL A 200 -11.83 -7.82 19.47
C VAL A 200 -12.40 -9.21 19.77
N GLU A 201 -11.88 -10.25 19.13
CA GLU A 201 -12.31 -11.64 19.34
C GLU A 201 -12.11 -12.09 20.79
N ARG A 202 -10.94 -11.81 21.36
CA ARG A 202 -10.60 -12.21 22.74
C ARG A 202 -11.40 -11.45 23.80
N VAL A 203 -11.59 -10.15 23.62
CA VAL A 203 -12.27 -9.29 24.59
C VAL A 203 -13.79 -9.47 24.54
N SER A 204 -14.36 -9.73 23.37
CA SER A 204 -15.80 -9.98 23.21
C SER A 204 -16.21 -11.41 23.54
N GLY A 205 -15.33 -12.40 23.33
CA GLY A 205 -15.66 -13.82 23.39
C GLY A 205 -16.38 -14.35 22.15
N GLU A 206 -16.53 -13.52 21.12
CA GLU A 206 -17.13 -13.87 19.83
C GLU A 206 -16.04 -13.95 18.77
N SER A 207 -16.18 -14.82 17.75
CA SER A 207 -15.26 -14.74 16.61
C SER A 207 -15.37 -13.37 15.96
N TYR A 208 -14.28 -12.85 15.40
CA TYR A 208 -14.28 -11.51 14.78
C TYR A 208 -15.42 -11.33 13.75
N ALA A 209 -15.65 -12.35 12.90
CA ALA A 209 -16.70 -12.29 11.89
C ALA A 209 -18.12 -12.26 12.50
N GLU A 210 -18.36 -13.00 13.58
CA GLU A 210 -19.66 -12.97 14.29
C GLU A 210 -19.88 -11.63 15.00
N TYR A 211 -18.85 -11.09 15.65
CA TYR A 211 -18.93 -9.80 16.33
C TYR A 211 -19.35 -8.70 15.35
N VAL A 212 -18.64 -8.58 14.22
CA VAL A 212 -18.97 -7.57 13.20
C VAL A 212 -20.36 -7.80 12.60
N ALA A 213 -20.73 -9.06 12.33
CA ALA A 213 -22.06 -9.37 11.81
C ALA A 213 -23.17 -8.92 12.76
N ARG A 214 -23.01 -9.18 14.06
CA ARG A 214 -24.03 -8.90 15.09
C ARG A 214 -24.09 -7.45 15.53
N HIS A 215 -22.95 -6.80 15.68
CA HIS A 215 -22.85 -5.47 16.31
C HIS A 215 -22.69 -4.32 15.31
N ILE A 216 -22.47 -4.63 14.02
CA ILE A 216 -22.32 -3.60 12.98
C ILE A 216 -23.23 -3.90 11.78
N LEU A 217 -23.09 -5.06 11.14
CA LEU A 217 -23.83 -5.34 9.89
C LEU A 217 -25.34 -5.46 10.12
N ALA A 218 -25.77 -6.27 11.09
CA ALA A 218 -27.19 -6.46 11.39
C ALA A 218 -27.89 -5.18 11.87
N PRO A 219 -27.33 -4.38 12.81
CA PRO A 219 -27.94 -3.11 13.21
C PRO A 219 -28.12 -2.13 12.04
N LEU A 220 -27.16 -2.09 11.12
CA LEU A 220 -27.26 -1.25 9.92
C LEU A 220 -28.10 -1.88 8.80
N ARG A 221 -28.60 -3.11 8.98
CA ARG A 221 -29.30 -3.91 7.95
C ARG A 221 -28.48 -4.09 6.68
N MET A 222 -27.18 -4.35 6.84
CA MET A 222 -26.28 -4.76 5.76
C MET A 222 -26.41 -6.26 5.52
N GLU A 223 -27.56 -6.68 4.99
CA GLU A 223 -27.97 -8.09 4.87
C GLU A 223 -27.17 -8.87 3.81
N ARG A 224 -26.50 -8.16 2.90
CA ARG A 224 -25.67 -8.73 1.84
C ARG A 224 -24.21 -8.35 2.08
N SER A 225 -23.76 -8.52 3.32
CA SER A 225 -22.39 -8.27 3.72
C SER A 225 -21.88 -9.35 4.67
N SER A 226 -20.61 -9.73 4.54
CA SER A 226 -20.01 -10.72 5.43
C SER A 226 -18.49 -10.63 5.47
N PHE A 227 -17.93 -10.95 6.64
CA PHE A 227 -16.51 -11.25 6.84
C PHE A 227 -16.21 -12.75 6.85
N ARG A 228 -17.24 -13.61 6.78
CA ARG A 228 -17.06 -15.07 6.81
C ARG A 228 -16.41 -15.54 5.51
N GLN A 229 -15.44 -16.45 5.65
CA GLN A 229 -14.77 -17.13 4.55
C GLN A 229 -14.73 -18.63 4.89
N PRO A 230 -15.32 -19.53 4.07
CA PRO A 230 -16.09 -19.24 2.86
C PRO A 230 -17.33 -18.37 3.13
N LEU A 231 -17.81 -17.69 2.09
CA LEU A 231 -19.05 -16.92 2.18
C LEU A 231 -20.23 -17.84 2.56
N PRO A 232 -21.23 -17.34 3.32
CA PRO A 232 -22.48 -18.06 3.54
C PRO A 232 -23.10 -18.52 2.22
N GLU A 233 -23.77 -19.66 2.21
CA GLU A 233 -24.37 -20.25 1.00
C GLU A 233 -25.35 -19.29 0.29
N THR A 234 -26.03 -18.43 1.03
CA THR A 234 -26.94 -17.42 0.50
C THR A 234 -26.22 -16.24 -0.18
N LEU A 235 -24.96 -16.00 0.18
CA LEU A 235 -24.14 -14.89 -0.32
C LEU A 235 -23.13 -15.34 -1.38
N ALA A 236 -22.66 -16.59 -1.34
CA ALA A 236 -21.65 -17.10 -2.27
C ALA A 236 -22.04 -16.93 -3.77
N PRO A 237 -23.30 -17.17 -4.21
CA PRO A 237 -23.72 -16.95 -5.60
C PRO A 237 -23.69 -15.48 -6.04
N LEU A 238 -23.69 -14.55 -5.09
CA LEU A 238 -23.72 -13.11 -5.34
C LEU A 238 -22.32 -12.51 -5.54
N ALA A 239 -21.27 -13.25 -5.19
CA ALA A 239 -19.88 -12.80 -5.33
C ALA A 239 -19.53 -12.43 -6.77
N ALA A 240 -18.96 -11.24 -6.97
CA ALA A 240 -18.30 -10.92 -8.22
C ALA A 240 -17.05 -11.79 -8.39
N LYS A 241 -16.79 -12.20 -9.64
CA LYS A 241 -15.52 -12.85 -10.00
C LYS A 241 -14.40 -11.81 -10.00
N GLY A 242 -13.23 -12.20 -9.54
CA GLY A 242 -12.03 -11.39 -9.66
C GLY A 242 -11.41 -11.51 -11.05
N TYR A 243 -10.82 -10.42 -11.55
CA TYR A 243 -10.11 -10.38 -12.82
C TYR A 243 -8.70 -9.81 -12.67
N ARG A 244 -7.76 -10.40 -13.42
CA ARG A 244 -6.41 -9.91 -13.66
C ARG A 244 -6.40 -9.03 -14.93
N SER A 245 -5.25 -8.40 -15.19
CA SER A 245 -4.98 -7.64 -16.43
C SER A 245 -5.42 -8.43 -17.67
N ARG A 246 -5.93 -7.70 -18.67
CA ARG A 246 -6.58 -8.21 -19.89
C ARG A 246 -7.89 -8.94 -19.64
N GLY A 247 -8.55 -8.68 -18.52
CA GLY A 247 -9.83 -9.27 -18.16
C GLY A 247 -9.78 -10.78 -17.95
N LYS A 248 -8.60 -11.33 -17.65
CA LYS A 248 -8.44 -12.77 -17.38
C LYS A 248 -9.03 -13.11 -16.01
N PRO A 249 -9.87 -14.14 -15.87
CA PRO A 249 -10.40 -14.54 -14.57
C PRO A 249 -9.28 -14.86 -13.58
N LEU A 250 -9.47 -14.49 -12.31
CA LEU A 250 -8.59 -14.90 -11.21
C LEU A 250 -8.66 -16.43 -11.00
N GLY A 251 -9.82 -17.04 -11.27
CA GLY A 251 -10.03 -18.49 -11.24
C GLY A 251 -10.39 -19.08 -9.86
N PHE A 252 -10.36 -18.28 -8.79
CA PHE A 252 -10.68 -18.71 -7.43
C PHE A 252 -11.29 -17.57 -6.60
N PHE A 253 -11.91 -17.92 -5.46
CA PHE A 253 -12.26 -16.97 -4.42
C PHE A 253 -11.05 -16.69 -3.54
N GLU A 254 -10.66 -15.42 -3.44
CA GLU A 254 -9.46 -14.98 -2.72
C GLU A 254 -9.65 -15.03 -1.20
N THR A 255 -9.18 -16.06 -0.53
CA THR A 255 -9.27 -16.12 0.94
C THR A 255 -8.18 -15.22 1.55
N ILE A 256 -8.55 -14.39 2.54
CA ILE A 256 -7.64 -13.49 3.26
C ILE A 256 -7.56 -13.93 4.72
N HIS A 257 -6.40 -14.41 5.18
CA HIS A 257 -6.24 -14.88 6.57
C HIS A 257 -6.29 -13.75 7.58
N ALA A 258 -5.72 -12.59 7.22
CA ALA A 258 -5.88 -11.34 7.97
C ALA A 258 -7.28 -10.75 7.75
N ALA A 259 -8.34 -11.51 8.05
CA ALA A 259 -9.72 -11.14 7.73
C ALA A 259 -10.13 -9.74 8.22
N PRO A 260 -9.78 -9.30 9.44
CA PRO A 260 -10.02 -7.92 9.89
C PRO A 260 -9.39 -6.85 8.99
N ALA A 261 -8.27 -7.16 8.36
CA ALA A 261 -7.55 -6.23 7.50
C ALA A 261 -8.17 -6.09 6.10
N GLY A 262 -8.98 -7.05 5.60
CA GLY A 262 -9.37 -6.99 4.18
C GLY A 262 -10.47 -7.94 3.67
N ALA A 263 -11.10 -8.76 4.53
CA ALA A 263 -11.97 -9.85 4.05
C ALA A 263 -13.45 -9.50 3.83
N LEU A 264 -13.87 -8.25 4.04
CA LEU A 264 -15.27 -7.88 3.80
C LEU A 264 -15.66 -8.22 2.35
N SER A 265 -16.84 -8.82 2.21
CA SER A 265 -17.60 -8.87 0.97
C SER A 265 -18.91 -8.15 1.21
N ALA A 266 -19.25 -7.18 0.37
CA ALA A 266 -20.41 -6.30 0.56
C ALA A 266 -20.96 -5.83 -0.78
N THR A 267 -22.26 -5.54 -0.85
CA THR A 267 -22.87 -4.84 -1.97
C THR A 267 -22.59 -3.34 -1.90
N GLY A 268 -22.78 -2.63 -3.02
CA GLY A 268 -22.67 -1.17 -3.01
C GLY A 268 -23.70 -0.53 -2.09
N GLU A 269 -24.95 -1.02 -2.11
CA GLU A 269 -26.02 -0.50 -1.27
C GLU A 269 -25.73 -0.67 0.23
N ASP A 270 -25.21 -1.83 0.65
CA ASP A 270 -24.82 -2.05 2.05
C ASP A 270 -23.70 -1.09 2.47
N MET A 271 -22.72 -0.85 1.61
CA MET A 271 -21.69 0.16 1.84
C MET A 271 -22.29 1.58 1.89
N GLY A 272 -23.34 1.86 1.12
CA GLY A 272 -24.15 3.08 1.23
C GLY A 272 -24.79 3.25 2.61
N ARG A 273 -25.35 2.17 3.17
CA ARG A 273 -25.91 2.16 4.54
C ARG A 273 -24.82 2.44 5.57
N PHE A 274 -23.66 1.79 5.43
CA PHE A 274 -22.50 2.05 6.27
C PHE A 274 -22.04 3.52 6.23
N MET A 275 -21.89 4.10 5.05
CA MET A 275 -21.54 5.51 4.89
C MET A 275 -22.57 6.45 5.52
N ARG A 276 -23.87 6.18 5.34
CA ARG A 276 -24.94 6.99 5.97
C ARG A 276 -24.88 6.95 7.49
N ALA A 277 -24.59 5.79 8.09
CA ALA A 277 -24.39 5.69 9.52
C ALA A 277 -23.21 6.57 10.00
N LEU A 278 -22.10 6.59 9.27
CA LEU A 278 -20.93 7.43 9.60
C LEU A 278 -21.18 8.93 9.40
N LEU A 279 -21.96 9.30 8.38
CA LEU A 279 -22.40 10.68 8.18
C LEU A 279 -23.30 11.12 9.34
N ASN A 280 -24.24 10.27 9.76
CA ASN A 280 -25.20 10.52 10.84
C ASN A 280 -24.67 10.11 12.23
N ASP A 281 -23.39 10.39 12.48
CA ASP A 281 -22.75 10.26 13.80
C ASP A 281 -22.91 8.90 14.48
N GLY A 282 -22.81 7.83 13.69
CA GLY A 282 -22.85 6.43 14.13
C GLY A 282 -24.24 5.82 14.24
N GLU A 283 -25.27 6.46 13.70
CA GLU A 283 -26.67 6.01 13.75
C GLU A 283 -27.31 5.94 12.36
N LEU A 284 -28.15 4.93 12.13
CA LEU A 284 -29.00 4.81 10.95
C LEU A 284 -30.30 4.08 11.31
N ASP A 285 -31.44 4.57 10.82
CA ASP A 285 -32.76 3.94 10.98
C ASP A 285 -33.10 3.58 12.46
N GLY A 286 -32.66 4.42 13.40
CA GLY A 286 -32.85 4.22 14.85
C GLY A 286 -31.86 3.23 15.50
N ALA A 287 -30.95 2.64 14.73
CA ALA A 287 -29.90 1.75 15.23
C ALA A 287 -28.55 2.50 15.32
N ARG A 288 -27.96 2.53 16.51
CA ARG A 288 -26.68 3.17 16.77
C ARG A 288 -25.58 2.13 16.93
N ILE A 289 -24.58 2.16 16.03
CA ILE A 289 -23.41 1.30 16.11
C ILE A 289 -22.28 1.89 16.94
N LEU A 290 -22.23 3.21 17.10
CA LEU A 290 -21.20 3.88 17.90
C LEU A 290 -21.74 5.23 18.41
N PRO A 291 -21.47 5.64 19.66
CA PRO A 291 -21.82 6.98 20.11
C PRO A 291 -21.07 8.05 19.32
N ALA A 292 -21.73 9.19 19.08
CA ALA A 292 -21.16 10.31 18.34
C ALA A 292 -19.80 10.77 18.92
N ALA A 293 -19.64 10.74 20.24
CA ALA A 293 -18.37 11.10 20.89
C ALA A 293 -17.22 10.16 20.50
N ARG A 294 -17.48 8.85 20.43
CA ARG A 294 -16.49 7.85 20.04
C ARG A 294 -16.17 7.91 18.56
N LEU A 295 -17.16 8.14 17.71
CA LEU A 295 -16.89 8.37 16.28
C LEU A 295 -16.03 9.63 16.08
N ARG A 296 -16.32 10.72 16.81
CA ARG A 296 -15.47 11.92 16.77
C ARG A 296 -14.04 11.65 17.23
N GLU A 297 -13.85 10.82 18.26
CA GLU A 297 -12.50 10.38 18.69
C GLU A 297 -11.76 9.64 17.58
N MET A 298 -12.45 8.77 16.83
CA MET A 298 -11.86 8.08 15.68
C MET A 298 -11.48 9.01 14.54
N LEU A 299 -12.27 10.07 14.31
CA LEU A 299 -12.10 11.06 13.26
C LEU A 299 -11.17 12.23 13.69
N THR A 300 -10.65 12.22 14.92
CA THR A 300 -9.69 13.22 15.38
C THR A 300 -8.31 12.88 14.82
N PRO A 301 -7.51 13.85 14.35
CA PRO A 301 -6.12 13.62 13.96
C PRO A 301 -5.27 13.10 15.14
N HIS A 302 -4.88 11.83 15.13
CA HIS A 302 -3.93 11.23 16.08
C HIS A 302 -2.49 11.28 15.58
N GLU A 303 -2.30 11.32 14.26
CA GLU A 303 -1.02 11.61 13.62
C GLU A 303 -1.28 12.59 12.46
N PRO A 304 -1.11 13.90 12.67
CA PRO A 304 -1.11 14.85 11.58
C PRO A 304 0.11 14.59 10.69
N THR A 305 -0.11 14.52 9.39
CA THR A 305 0.95 14.42 8.40
C THR A 305 0.88 15.64 7.50
N ALA A 306 1.96 16.01 6.83
CA ALA A 306 1.85 17.14 5.92
C ALA A 306 0.98 16.82 4.67
N ALA A 307 0.66 15.54 4.40
CA ALA A 307 -0.18 15.11 3.28
C ALA A 307 -1.67 14.88 3.64
N GLY A 308 -2.05 15.06 4.91
CA GLY A 308 -3.35 14.67 5.47
C GLY A 308 -3.22 14.26 6.93
N TRP A 309 -4.05 13.37 7.45
CA TRP A 309 -3.89 12.90 8.83
C TRP A 309 -4.43 11.49 9.04
N LEU A 310 -3.94 10.83 10.09
CA LEU A 310 -4.44 9.54 10.54
C LEU A 310 -5.32 9.73 11.78
N GLY A 311 -6.56 9.29 11.67
CA GLY A 311 -7.43 9.04 12.81
C GLY A 311 -7.19 7.65 13.39
N LEU A 312 -8.11 7.19 14.24
CA LEU A 312 -8.21 5.77 14.54
C LEU A 312 -8.85 5.12 13.31
N VAL A 313 -8.03 4.44 12.51
CA VAL A 313 -8.31 3.81 11.21
C VAL A 313 -8.71 4.73 10.04
N PHE A 314 -9.21 5.94 10.29
CA PHE A 314 -9.62 6.85 9.23
C PHE A 314 -8.46 7.66 8.63
N PHE A 315 -8.53 7.90 7.33
CA PHE A 315 -7.58 8.71 6.57
C PHE A 315 -8.22 10.03 6.19
N GLY A 316 -7.73 11.13 6.76
CA GLY A 316 -8.17 12.47 6.41
C GLY A 316 -7.31 13.10 5.32
N ARG A 317 -7.96 13.70 4.31
CA ARG A 317 -7.31 14.31 3.15
C ARG A 317 -8.20 15.38 2.52
N ARG A 318 -7.60 16.26 1.71
CA ARG A 318 -8.39 17.12 0.80
C ARG A 318 -8.52 16.49 -0.58
N ILE A 319 -9.74 16.39 -1.08
CA ILE A 319 -10.08 15.88 -2.40
C ILE A 319 -10.92 16.93 -3.12
N GLY A 320 -10.48 17.37 -4.30
CA GLY A 320 -11.22 18.38 -5.08
C GLY A 320 -11.60 19.61 -4.25
N GLY A 321 -10.65 20.14 -3.47
CA GLY A 321 -10.87 21.32 -2.63
C GLY A 321 -11.66 21.09 -1.35
N ALA A 322 -12.30 19.94 -1.13
CA ALA A 322 -13.10 19.63 0.06
C ALA A 322 -12.34 18.73 1.05
N GLU A 323 -12.62 18.86 2.34
CA GLU A 323 -12.15 17.92 3.36
C GLU A 323 -12.90 16.60 3.24
N ALA A 324 -12.15 15.51 3.16
CA ALA A 324 -12.65 14.16 3.04
C ALA A 324 -12.00 13.28 4.11
N VAL A 325 -12.77 12.33 4.63
CA VAL A 325 -12.26 11.29 5.51
C VAL A 325 -12.75 9.93 5.04
N GLY A 326 -11.85 8.97 4.96
CA GLY A 326 -12.14 7.75 4.23
C GLY A 326 -11.11 6.66 4.41
N HIS A 327 -11.15 5.69 3.51
CA HIS A 327 -10.15 4.63 3.41
C HIS A 327 -10.15 4.03 2.00
N GLY A 328 -8.96 3.80 1.44
CA GLY A 328 -8.78 3.08 0.18
C GLY A 328 -8.69 1.56 0.37
N GLY A 329 -9.08 0.78 -0.62
CA GLY A 329 -9.18 -0.68 -0.56
C GLY A 329 -8.50 -1.36 -1.73
N GLY A 330 -7.82 -2.49 -1.47
CA GLY A 330 -7.26 -3.31 -2.53
C GLY A 330 -7.15 -4.77 -2.12
N THR A 331 -7.45 -5.65 -3.06
CA THR A 331 -7.20 -7.10 -3.01
C THR A 331 -6.54 -7.55 -4.32
N LEU A 332 -6.32 -8.85 -4.53
CA LEU A 332 -5.90 -9.41 -5.82
C LEU A 332 -6.92 -9.17 -6.94
N ALA A 333 -8.17 -8.89 -6.60
CA ALA A 333 -9.27 -8.83 -7.56
C ALA A 333 -9.92 -7.44 -7.65
N PHE A 334 -9.89 -6.65 -6.58
CA PHE A 334 -10.66 -5.40 -6.49
C PHE A 334 -9.80 -4.24 -6.02
N ILE A 335 -10.13 -3.04 -6.52
CA ILE A 335 -9.65 -1.75 -6.00
C ILE A 335 -10.88 -0.92 -5.66
N SER A 336 -10.84 -0.30 -4.49
CA SER A 336 -11.99 0.39 -3.92
C SER A 336 -11.58 1.67 -3.22
N ASP A 337 -12.50 2.59 -3.06
CA ASP A 337 -12.32 3.84 -2.35
C ASP A 337 -13.63 4.20 -1.64
N LEU A 338 -13.54 4.68 -0.40
CA LEU A 338 -14.68 5.16 0.38
C LEU A 338 -14.31 6.50 1.00
N GLU A 339 -14.99 7.56 0.59
CA GLU A 339 -14.75 8.92 1.05
C GLU A 339 -16.01 9.55 1.63
N LEU A 340 -15.88 10.22 2.76
CA LEU A 340 -16.95 10.99 3.41
C LEU A 340 -16.58 12.47 3.46
N PHE A 341 -17.36 13.29 2.78
CA PHE A 341 -17.32 14.75 2.83
C PHE A 341 -18.31 15.21 3.89
N ARG A 342 -17.93 15.09 5.18
CA ARG A 342 -18.86 15.22 6.32
C ARG A 342 -19.50 16.59 6.42
N ASP A 343 -18.76 17.64 6.09
CA ASP A 343 -19.23 19.03 6.08
C ASP A 343 -20.34 19.24 5.04
N GLN A 344 -20.25 18.54 3.91
CA GLN A 344 -21.25 18.56 2.84
C GLN A 344 -22.32 17.47 3.02
N GLY A 345 -22.19 16.60 4.02
CA GLY A 345 -23.11 15.49 4.27
C GLY A 345 -23.13 14.44 3.15
N LEU A 346 -22.03 14.28 2.40
CA LEU A 346 -21.94 13.40 1.23
C LEU A 346 -20.97 12.23 1.47
N GLY A 347 -21.33 11.04 1.03
CA GLY A 347 -20.45 9.86 1.01
C GLY A 347 -20.35 9.27 -0.39
N VAL A 348 -19.16 8.84 -0.79
CA VAL A 348 -18.87 8.22 -2.08
C VAL A 348 -18.15 6.90 -1.85
N PHE A 349 -18.68 5.80 -2.40
CA PHE A 349 -18.04 4.50 -2.42
C PHE A 349 -17.90 4.02 -3.86
N VAL A 350 -16.72 3.52 -4.20
CA VAL A 350 -16.42 2.91 -5.49
C VAL A 350 -15.74 1.59 -5.24
N SER A 351 -16.13 0.55 -5.96
CA SER A 351 -15.36 -0.69 -6.02
C SER A 351 -15.39 -1.25 -7.42
N ARG A 352 -14.22 -1.59 -7.95
CA ARG A 352 -14.03 -2.05 -9.33
C ARG A 352 -13.05 -3.20 -9.38
N ASP A 353 -13.01 -3.93 -10.48
CA ASP A 353 -11.91 -4.87 -10.71
C ASP A 353 -10.55 -4.16 -10.70
N GLY A 354 -9.57 -4.84 -10.11
CA GLY A 354 -8.32 -4.23 -9.67
C GLY A 354 -7.24 -4.12 -10.74
N PHE A 355 -7.34 -4.91 -11.81
CA PHE A 355 -6.31 -5.02 -12.84
C PHE A 355 -6.96 -5.00 -14.23
N SER A 356 -7.37 -3.82 -14.69
CA SER A 356 -7.67 -3.59 -16.10
C SER A 356 -6.41 -3.06 -16.82
N ASP A 357 -6.36 -3.13 -18.16
CA ASP A 357 -5.19 -2.70 -18.94
C ASP A 357 -5.05 -1.17 -19.07
N GLN A 358 -5.93 -0.42 -18.40
CA GLN A 358 -5.87 1.03 -18.30
C GLN A 358 -4.65 1.48 -17.50
N LYS A 359 -3.99 2.56 -17.94
CA LYS A 359 -2.89 3.17 -17.18
C LYS A 359 -3.37 3.79 -15.86
N GLU A 360 -4.59 4.35 -15.81
CA GLU A 360 -5.24 4.84 -14.56
C GLU A 360 -6.77 4.74 -14.69
N ALA A 361 -7.46 4.22 -13.66
CA ALA A 361 -8.92 4.29 -13.59
C ALA A 361 -9.36 5.68 -13.10
N PRO A 362 -10.57 6.16 -13.46
CA PRO A 362 -11.03 7.48 -13.03
C PRO A 362 -11.14 7.56 -11.50
N ASP A 363 -10.62 8.64 -10.93
CA ASP A 363 -10.82 9.01 -9.53
C ASP A 363 -12.21 9.64 -9.37
N ILE A 364 -13.21 8.79 -9.16
CA ILE A 364 -14.63 9.19 -9.11
C ILE A 364 -14.90 10.12 -7.92
N ALA A 365 -14.31 9.87 -6.75
CA ALA A 365 -14.48 10.72 -5.58
C ALA A 365 -13.98 12.15 -5.87
N ARG A 366 -12.82 12.27 -6.52
CA ARG A 366 -12.29 13.56 -6.98
C ARG A 366 -13.13 14.20 -8.08
N ALA A 367 -13.63 13.42 -9.03
CA ALA A 367 -14.48 13.94 -10.09
C ALA A 367 -15.78 14.54 -9.54
N ILE A 368 -16.41 13.84 -8.58
CA ILE A 368 -17.59 14.34 -7.84
C ILE A 368 -17.21 15.59 -7.04
N ALA A 369 -16.16 15.52 -6.21
CA ALA A 369 -15.74 16.65 -5.38
C ALA A 369 -15.46 17.90 -6.21
N GLY A 370 -14.68 17.77 -7.28
CA GLY A 370 -14.25 18.89 -8.12
C GLY A 370 -15.38 19.54 -8.93
N ARG A 371 -16.47 18.82 -9.22
CA ARG A 371 -17.57 19.33 -10.05
C ARG A 371 -18.80 19.73 -9.25
N LEU A 372 -19.08 19.00 -8.17
CA LEU A 372 -20.36 19.05 -7.47
C LEU A 372 -20.25 19.63 -6.06
N LEU A 373 -19.05 19.66 -5.46
CA LEU A 373 -18.86 20.25 -4.14
C LEU A 373 -18.34 21.70 -4.23
N PRO A 374 -18.77 22.58 -3.30
CA PRO A 374 -18.22 23.91 -3.19
C PRO A 374 -16.69 23.85 -3.04
N GLN A 375 -16.00 24.46 -4.00
CA GLN A 375 -14.55 24.52 -3.96
C GLN A 375 -14.14 25.58 -2.93
N ALA A 376 -13.50 25.16 -1.84
CA ALA A 376 -12.79 26.11 -1.00
C ALA A 376 -11.71 26.77 -1.87
N THR A 377 -11.73 28.10 -1.98
CA THR A 377 -10.65 28.86 -2.61
C THR A 377 -9.45 28.79 -1.69
N ALA A 378 -8.70 27.68 -1.75
CA ALA A 378 -7.41 27.62 -1.09
C ALA A 378 -6.54 28.71 -1.72
N PRO A 379 -5.83 29.53 -0.93
CA PRO A 379 -4.81 30.39 -1.50
C PRO A 379 -3.88 29.48 -2.28
N GLN A 380 -3.75 29.70 -3.59
CA GLN A 380 -2.59 29.22 -4.32
C GLN A 380 -1.40 29.97 -3.74
N LEU A 381 -0.86 29.48 -2.62
CA LEU A 381 0.48 29.83 -2.22
C LEU A 381 1.35 29.41 -3.39
N ALA A 382 1.93 30.41 -4.08
CA ALA A 382 2.97 30.16 -5.06
C ALA A 382 4.00 29.30 -4.34
N ALA A 383 4.08 28.02 -4.72
CA ALA A 383 5.08 27.17 -4.12
C ALA A 383 6.44 27.78 -4.46
N GLY A 384 7.20 28.13 -3.42
CA GLY A 384 8.62 28.37 -3.61
C GLY A 384 9.26 27.14 -4.26
N PRO A 385 10.41 27.30 -4.94
CA PRO A 385 11.09 26.17 -5.55
C PRO A 385 11.34 25.09 -4.48
N ALA A 386 11.07 23.82 -4.82
CA ALA A 386 11.32 22.72 -3.90
C ALA A 386 12.78 22.76 -3.41
N ASP A 387 12.97 22.50 -2.12
CA ASP A 387 14.31 22.51 -1.52
C ASP A 387 15.16 21.38 -2.10
N ARG A 388 16.35 21.70 -2.62
CA ARG A 388 17.28 20.69 -3.18
C ARG A 388 17.73 19.64 -2.17
N ARG A 389 17.60 19.87 -0.85
CA ARG A 389 17.82 18.84 0.18
C ARG A 389 16.88 17.63 0.02
N LEU A 390 15.75 17.80 -0.68
CA LEU A 390 14.82 16.73 -1.01
C LEU A 390 15.35 15.77 -2.08
N GLU A 391 16.38 16.13 -2.83
CA GLU A 391 16.97 15.23 -3.81
C GLU A 391 17.60 14.02 -3.13
N GLY A 392 17.37 12.82 -3.66
CA GLY A 392 17.93 11.60 -3.08
C GLY A 392 17.15 10.35 -3.42
N VAL A 393 17.44 9.30 -2.67
CA VAL A 393 16.78 8.01 -2.79
C VAL A 393 16.00 7.73 -1.52
N TYR A 394 14.76 7.30 -1.69
CA TYR A 394 13.85 7.03 -0.60
C TYR A 394 13.23 5.64 -0.72
N GLN A 395 12.88 5.07 0.42
CA GLN A 395 12.18 3.78 0.54
C GLN A 395 10.96 3.95 1.44
N SER A 396 9.93 3.15 1.19
CA SER A 396 8.71 3.19 1.99
C SER A 396 8.95 2.65 3.41
N THR A 397 8.25 3.21 4.40
CA THR A 397 8.16 2.63 5.74
C THR A 397 7.33 1.35 5.75
N ARG A 398 6.40 1.20 4.79
CA ARG A 398 5.69 -0.05 4.51
C ARG A 398 6.58 -0.97 3.65
N ARG A 399 7.32 -1.87 4.30
CA ARG A 399 8.22 -2.83 3.63
C ARG A 399 8.50 -4.03 4.52
N ALA A 400 9.06 -5.09 3.95
CA ALA A 400 9.69 -6.19 4.65
C ALA A 400 11.22 -5.97 4.69
N ASP A 401 11.82 -6.10 5.88
CA ASP A 401 13.25 -5.89 6.11
C ASP A 401 13.96 -7.15 6.61
N SER A 402 13.24 -8.14 7.16
CA SER A 402 13.86 -9.34 7.76
C SER A 402 13.90 -10.57 6.84
N SER A 403 13.18 -10.53 5.72
CA SER A 403 12.98 -11.67 4.81
C SER A 403 13.49 -11.41 3.40
N PHE A 404 13.47 -12.43 2.53
CA PHE A 404 13.90 -12.29 1.13
C PHE A 404 13.09 -11.24 0.35
N LEU A 405 11.89 -10.86 0.81
CA LEU A 405 11.11 -9.79 0.20
C LEU A 405 11.81 -8.44 0.27
N ARG A 406 12.79 -8.26 1.15
CA ARG A 406 13.69 -7.10 1.16
C ARG A 406 14.37 -6.89 -0.18
N ALA A 407 14.64 -7.95 -0.96
CA ALA A 407 15.19 -7.84 -2.31
C ALA A 407 14.34 -6.96 -3.24
N SER A 408 13.04 -6.81 -2.99
CA SER A 408 12.17 -5.88 -3.72
C SER A 408 12.62 -4.42 -3.62
N ALA A 409 13.33 -4.04 -2.54
CA ALA A 409 13.88 -2.69 -2.36
C ALA A 409 14.91 -2.31 -3.43
N LEU A 410 15.52 -3.28 -4.13
CA LEU A 410 16.40 -3.01 -5.27
C LEU A 410 15.65 -2.37 -6.45
N LEU A 411 14.33 -2.54 -6.51
CA LEU A 411 13.48 -2.02 -7.58
C LEU A 411 12.51 -0.95 -7.09
N SER A 412 11.99 -1.08 -5.87
CA SER A 412 10.89 -0.25 -5.35
C SER A 412 11.31 1.09 -4.74
N GLN A 413 12.62 1.34 -4.59
CA GLN A 413 13.12 2.65 -4.19
C GLN A 413 12.69 3.73 -5.19
N ILE A 414 12.42 4.93 -4.67
CA ILE A 414 12.14 6.10 -5.48
C ILE A 414 13.36 7.02 -5.50
N VAL A 415 13.69 7.54 -6.68
CA VAL A 415 14.69 8.59 -6.86
C VAL A 415 13.93 9.90 -7.05
N VAL A 416 14.21 10.87 -6.18
CA VAL A 416 13.60 12.20 -6.23
C VAL A 416 14.63 13.20 -6.74
N ARG A 417 14.22 14.01 -7.71
CA ARG A 417 14.97 15.16 -8.24
C ARG A 417 14.10 16.40 -8.17
N VAL A 418 14.71 17.54 -7.88
CA VAL A 418 14.03 18.84 -7.93
C VAL A 418 14.15 19.38 -9.35
N GLU A 419 13.03 19.76 -9.94
CA GLU A 419 12.98 20.32 -11.29
C GLU A 419 13.22 21.85 -11.25
N PRO A 420 13.72 22.46 -12.35
CA PRO A 420 13.93 23.91 -12.42
C PRO A 420 12.67 24.76 -12.21
N ASP A 421 11.50 24.19 -12.49
CA ASP A 421 10.18 24.83 -12.29
C ASP A 421 9.69 24.76 -10.82
N GLY A 422 10.51 24.19 -9.92
CA GLY A 422 10.17 24.02 -8.51
C GLY A 422 9.34 22.76 -8.21
N GLY A 423 9.00 21.95 -9.21
CA GLY A 423 8.37 20.64 -9.05
C GLY A 423 9.33 19.55 -8.59
N LEU A 424 8.79 18.34 -8.38
CA LEU A 424 9.59 17.14 -8.13
C LEU A 424 9.41 16.15 -9.27
N ARG A 425 10.50 15.53 -9.70
CA ARG A 425 10.47 14.33 -10.54
C ARG A 425 10.83 13.13 -9.71
N MET A 426 9.92 12.17 -9.67
CA MET A 426 10.12 10.89 -9.02
C MET A 426 10.28 9.80 -10.07
N SER A 427 11.20 8.87 -9.88
CA SER A 427 11.31 7.67 -10.71
C SER A 427 11.58 6.44 -9.86
N SER A 428 11.14 5.28 -10.33
CA SER A 428 11.37 3.98 -9.67
C SER A 428 11.54 2.90 -10.73
N ALA A 429 12.43 1.94 -10.49
CA ALA A 429 12.60 0.79 -11.38
C ALA A 429 11.42 -0.18 -11.33
N ALA A 430 10.60 -0.13 -10.28
CA ALA A 430 9.37 -0.88 -10.15
C ALA A 430 8.21 -0.32 -11.01
N TRP A 431 8.32 0.90 -11.52
CA TRP A 431 7.28 1.49 -12.38
C TRP A 431 7.50 1.08 -13.85
N PRO A 432 6.42 0.90 -14.64
CA PRO A 432 6.53 0.48 -16.04
C PRO A 432 7.54 1.33 -16.81
N PHE A 433 8.49 0.69 -17.48
CA PHE A 433 9.55 1.36 -18.27
C PHE A 433 10.39 2.39 -17.51
N GLY A 434 10.44 2.34 -16.17
CA GLY A 434 11.11 3.37 -15.37
C GLY A 434 10.46 4.75 -15.51
N GLU A 435 9.16 4.79 -15.82
CA GLU A 435 8.38 6.02 -16.00
C GLU A 435 8.66 6.99 -14.84
N SER A 436 8.92 8.26 -15.18
CA SER A 436 9.06 9.30 -14.17
C SER A 436 7.72 9.98 -13.95
N ARG A 437 7.31 10.12 -12.69
CA ARG A 437 6.12 10.88 -12.31
C ARG A 437 6.53 12.31 -11.97
N ALA A 438 5.97 13.27 -12.69
CA ALA A 438 6.07 14.68 -12.34
C ALA A 438 5.07 14.99 -11.22
N MET A 439 5.56 15.54 -10.14
CA MET A 439 4.75 16.01 -9.02
C MET A 439 4.76 17.54 -9.05
N LYS A 440 3.58 18.13 -9.13
CA LYS A 440 3.40 19.57 -9.14
C LYS A 440 3.10 20.07 -7.73
N PRO A 441 3.57 21.26 -7.36
CA PRO A 441 3.16 21.85 -6.09
C PRO A 441 1.64 22.09 -6.04
N ALA A 442 1.03 21.78 -4.91
CA ALA A 442 -0.41 21.86 -4.68
C ALA A 442 -0.78 22.77 -3.49
N GLY A 443 0.14 23.64 -3.06
CA GLY A 443 -0.02 24.49 -1.86
C GLY A 443 0.41 23.79 -0.57
N ASP A 444 0.58 24.55 0.51
CA ASP A 444 0.92 24.07 1.87
C ASP A 444 2.09 23.08 1.94
N ASN A 445 3.10 23.27 1.09
CA ASN A 445 4.25 22.36 0.97
C ASN A 445 3.83 20.90 0.65
N VAL A 446 2.76 20.74 -0.13
CA VAL A 446 2.29 19.46 -0.67
C VAL A 446 2.55 19.39 -2.16
N PHE A 447 2.95 18.22 -2.63
CA PHE A 447 3.13 17.89 -4.03
C PHE A 447 2.07 16.87 -4.45
N GLU A 448 1.49 17.08 -5.61
CA GLU A 448 0.46 16.21 -6.18
C GLU A 448 0.90 15.68 -7.54
N GLY A 449 0.70 14.38 -7.75
CA GLY A 449 1.04 13.67 -8.96
C GLY A 449 -0.16 12.98 -9.62
N PRO A 450 0.09 12.17 -10.67
CA PRO A 450 -0.92 11.36 -11.34
C PRO A 450 -1.72 10.48 -10.37
N GLY A 451 -2.97 10.15 -10.72
CA GLY A 451 -3.88 9.39 -9.88
C GLY A 451 -4.18 10.01 -8.50
N GLY A 452 -3.94 11.31 -8.32
CA GLY A 452 -4.22 12.01 -7.07
C GLY A 452 -3.26 11.69 -5.92
N MET A 453 -2.08 11.13 -6.23
CA MET A 453 -1.04 10.85 -5.23
C MET A 453 -0.54 12.16 -4.62
N ARG A 454 -0.67 12.30 -3.30
CA ARG A 454 -0.18 13.47 -2.55
C ARG A 454 0.97 13.07 -1.63
N LEU A 455 2.02 13.88 -1.66
CA LEU A 455 3.21 13.72 -0.83
C LEU A 455 3.57 15.06 -0.25
N ALA A 456 4.01 15.07 1.00
CA ALA A 456 4.41 16.30 1.64
C ALA A 456 5.83 16.16 2.20
N PRO A 457 6.82 16.87 1.63
CA PRO A 457 8.17 16.85 2.15
C PRO A 457 8.25 17.44 3.56
N VAL A 458 9.00 16.76 4.42
CA VAL A 458 9.40 17.28 5.73
C VAL A 458 10.92 17.41 5.73
N LEU A 459 11.39 18.64 5.94
CA LEU A 459 12.81 18.99 5.99
C LEU A 459 13.39 18.67 7.38
N GLY A 460 13.36 17.39 7.75
CA GLY A 460 14.10 16.85 8.89
C GLY A 460 15.56 16.55 8.55
N ASP A 461 16.30 15.98 9.51
CA ASP A 461 17.63 15.42 9.29
C ASP A 461 17.64 13.92 9.63
N PRO A 462 17.52 13.00 8.64
CA PRO A 462 17.38 13.26 7.20
C PRO A 462 15.95 13.67 6.79
N PRO A 463 15.79 14.30 5.60
CA PRO A 463 14.47 14.61 5.06
C PRO A 463 13.68 13.35 4.70
N TYR A 464 12.36 13.46 4.68
CA TYR A 464 11.43 12.41 4.27
C TYR A 464 10.19 13.00 3.57
N PHE A 465 9.41 12.16 2.90
CA PHE A 465 8.08 12.53 2.39
C PHE A 465 7.01 11.82 3.19
N ASP A 466 6.11 12.58 3.78
CA ASP A 466 4.90 12.05 4.38
C ASP A 466 3.90 11.65 3.32
N MET A 467 3.26 10.50 3.57
CA MET A 467 2.07 10.02 2.89
C MET A 467 1.11 9.52 3.98
N ILE A 468 -0.18 9.46 3.69
CA ILE A 468 -1.12 8.94 4.68
C ILE A 468 -0.80 7.45 4.94
N ALA A 469 -0.63 7.11 6.22
CA ALA A 469 -0.30 5.78 6.76
C ALA A 469 1.10 5.22 6.46
N MET A 470 1.99 5.97 5.82
CA MET A 470 3.38 5.58 5.58
C MET A 470 4.26 6.77 5.20
N ARG A 471 5.59 6.62 5.25
CA ARG A 471 6.55 7.65 4.81
C ARG A 471 7.49 7.10 3.76
N TRP A 472 8.02 7.97 2.93
CA TRP A 472 9.22 7.70 2.15
C TRP A 472 10.43 8.28 2.89
N GLN A 473 11.22 7.40 3.50
CA GLN A 473 12.39 7.78 4.28
C GLN A 473 13.67 7.64 3.46
N ARG A 474 14.67 8.47 3.78
CA ARG A 474 15.93 8.48 3.05
C ARG A 474 16.67 7.15 3.18
N VAL A 475 17.19 6.66 2.06
CA VAL A 475 17.95 5.41 2.00
C VAL A 475 19.42 5.71 2.34
N PRO A 476 20.04 5.01 3.31
CA PRO A 476 21.46 5.15 3.58
C PRO A 476 22.28 4.59 2.40
N TRP A 477 23.48 5.12 2.18
CA TRP A 477 24.31 4.75 1.02
C TRP A 477 24.48 3.24 0.83
N ARG A 478 24.62 2.48 1.92
CA ARG A 478 24.76 1.01 1.88
C ARG A 478 23.54 0.26 1.30
N LEU A 479 22.39 0.92 1.18
CA LEU A 479 21.16 0.36 0.62
C LEU A 479 20.73 1.04 -0.68
N ASP A 480 21.48 2.04 -1.16
CA ASP A 480 21.10 2.85 -2.32
C ASP A 480 21.17 2.05 -3.63
N ALA A 481 20.00 1.79 -4.22
CA ALA A 481 19.87 0.99 -5.43
C ALA A 481 20.59 1.58 -6.65
N ARG A 482 20.86 2.90 -6.68
CA ARG A 482 21.47 3.57 -7.85
C ARG A 482 22.90 3.10 -8.12
N TRP A 483 23.63 2.66 -7.11
CA TRP A 483 24.96 2.06 -7.31
C TRP A 483 24.92 0.55 -7.13
N ILE A 484 24.06 0.03 -6.24
CA ILE A 484 23.97 -1.42 -5.98
C ILE A 484 23.48 -2.16 -7.22
N ALA A 485 22.39 -1.69 -7.85
CA ALA A 485 21.81 -2.37 -9.02
C ALA A 485 22.78 -2.44 -10.21
N PRO A 486 23.42 -1.35 -10.69
CA PRO A 486 24.37 -1.46 -11.79
C PRO A 486 25.63 -2.27 -11.40
N ALA A 487 26.12 -2.16 -10.16
CA ALA A 487 27.26 -2.97 -9.71
C ALA A 487 26.92 -4.47 -9.66
N LEU A 488 25.71 -4.82 -9.22
CA LEU A 488 25.20 -6.19 -9.26
C LEU A 488 25.08 -6.69 -10.70
N LEU A 489 24.44 -5.93 -11.60
CA LEU A 489 24.30 -6.30 -13.02
C LEU A 489 25.66 -6.49 -13.70
N ALA A 490 26.62 -5.59 -13.47
CA ALA A 490 27.97 -5.72 -13.99
C ALA A 490 28.68 -6.97 -13.43
N SER A 491 28.48 -7.26 -12.15
CA SER A 491 29.05 -8.44 -11.48
C SER A 491 28.49 -9.75 -12.04
N LEU A 492 27.17 -9.81 -12.24
CA LEU A 492 26.48 -10.96 -12.84
C LEU A 492 26.90 -11.16 -14.31
N ALA A 493 26.97 -10.07 -15.09
CA ALA A 493 27.40 -10.12 -16.49
C ALA A 493 28.86 -10.59 -16.61
N PHE A 494 29.77 -10.02 -15.82
CA PHE A 494 31.17 -10.45 -15.78
C PHE A 494 31.28 -11.93 -15.35
N GLY A 495 30.47 -12.35 -14.39
CA GLY A 495 30.41 -13.73 -13.95
C GLY A 495 29.96 -14.68 -15.06
N ALA A 496 28.84 -14.39 -15.71
CA ALA A 496 28.32 -15.18 -16.82
C ALA A 496 29.35 -15.29 -17.96
N LEU A 497 29.99 -14.17 -18.35
CA LEU A 497 31.06 -14.18 -19.35
C LEU A 497 32.26 -15.02 -18.90
N SER A 498 32.65 -14.94 -17.64
CA SER A 498 33.73 -15.75 -17.06
C SER A 498 33.43 -17.25 -17.08
N LEU A 499 32.16 -17.63 -16.91
CA LEU A 499 31.70 -19.01 -16.97
C LEU A 499 31.69 -19.55 -18.40
N VAL A 500 31.31 -18.74 -19.38
CA VAL A 500 31.32 -19.11 -20.81
C VAL A 500 32.76 -19.16 -21.36
N ALA A 501 33.61 -18.21 -20.98
CA ALA A 501 35.00 -18.14 -21.42
C ALA A 501 35.81 -19.36 -20.96
N TRP A 502 35.42 -20.01 -19.85
CA TRP A 502 36.14 -21.14 -19.29
C TRP A 502 36.14 -22.40 -20.18
N PRO A 503 35.00 -22.99 -20.58
CA PRO A 503 34.94 -24.11 -21.52
C PRO A 503 35.41 -23.69 -22.91
N ALA A 504 35.11 -22.47 -23.37
CA ALA A 504 35.57 -21.96 -24.66
C ALA A 504 37.11 -21.94 -24.74
N ALA A 505 37.78 -21.45 -23.70
CA ALA A 505 39.23 -21.46 -23.64
C ALA A 505 39.80 -22.88 -23.53
N ALA A 506 39.10 -23.82 -22.89
CA ALA A 506 39.49 -25.23 -22.84
C ALA A 506 39.40 -25.91 -24.21
N LEU A 507 38.31 -25.69 -24.93
CA LEU A 507 38.09 -26.19 -26.30
C LEU A 507 39.12 -25.59 -27.26
N TRP A 508 39.36 -24.28 -27.19
CA TRP A 508 40.38 -23.61 -28.01
C TRP A 508 41.79 -24.18 -27.77
N ARG A 509 42.16 -24.43 -26.52
CA ARG A 509 43.45 -25.08 -26.18
C ARG A 509 43.53 -26.50 -26.72
N ARG A 510 42.45 -27.28 -26.59
CA ARG A 510 42.37 -28.64 -27.15
C ARG A 510 42.54 -28.62 -28.67
N TRP A 511 41.85 -27.72 -29.35
CA TRP A 511 41.95 -27.53 -30.80
C TRP A 511 43.37 -27.10 -31.24
N ARG A 512 44.00 -26.18 -30.51
CA ARG A 512 45.39 -25.73 -30.75
C ARG A 512 46.47 -26.66 -30.18
N ARG A 513 46.10 -27.81 -29.60
CA ARG A 513 47.01 -28.77 -28.94
C ARG A 513 47.96 -28.14 -27.90
N ARG A 514 47.50 -27.12 -27.17
CA ARG A 514 48.29 -26.44 -26.12
C ARG A 514 48.01 -27.03 -24.73
N PRO A 515 49.04 -27.23 -23.87
CA PRO A 515 48.84 -27.73 -22.52
C PRO A 515 48.09 -26.74 -21.63
N ALA A 516 47.51 -27.22 -20.52
CA ALA A 516 46.86 -26.37 -19.55
C ALA A 516 47.92 -25.49 -18.83
N PRO A 517 47.75 -24.16 -18.78
CA PRO A 517 48.80 -23.25 -18.30
C PRO A 517 48.91 -23.17 -16.76
N LEU A 518 48.15 -23.99 -16.02
CA LEU A 518 48.01 -23.87 -14.56
C LEU A 518 48.17 -25.23 -13.87
N ALA A 519 48.79 -25.22 -12.69
CA ALA A 519 48.93 -26.40 -11.83
C ALA A 519 47.56 -26.98 -11.44
N ALA A 520 47.52 -28.26 -11.05
CA ALA A 520 46.28 -28.94 -10.69
C ALA A 520 45.54 -28.27 -9.51
N GLY A 521 46.28 -27.82 -8.49
CA GLY A 521 45.71 -27.12 -7.34
C GLY A 521 45.03 -25.80 -7.72
N ASP A 522 45.70 -24.98 -8.54
CA ASP A 522 45.16 -23.70 -9.00
C ASP A 522 43.93 -23.91 -9.92
N ARG A 523 43.93 -24.96 -10.75
CA ARG A 523 42.76 -25.32 -11.55
C ARG A 523 41.56 -25.70 -10.69
N ARG A 524 41.76 -26.46 -9.61
CA ARG A 524 40.68 -26.83 -8.66
C ARG A 524 40.13 -25.60 -7.95
N LEU A 525 41.02 -24.70 -7.51
CA LEU A 525 40.62 -23.45 -6.85
C LEU A 525 39.78 -22.55 -7.78
N LEU A 526 40.19 -22.42 -9.04
CA LEU A 526 39.41 -21.69 -10.05
C LEU A 526 38.07 -22.36 -10.38
N ALA A 527 38.03 -23.69 -10.42
CA ALA A 527 36.79 -24.42 -10.64
C ALA A 527 35.82 -24.18 -9.48
N ALA A 528 36.30 -24.22 -8.22
CA ALA A 528 35.47 -23.94 -7.05
C ALA A 528 34.88 -22.51 -7.07
N ALA A 529 35.69 -21.49 -7.37
CA ALA A 529 35.21 -20.11 -7.47
C ALA A 529 34.15 -19.94 -8.58
N ARG A 530 34.30 -20.64 -9.71
CA ARG A 530 33.32 -20.61 -10.81
C ARG A 530 32.04 -21.39 -10.49
N LEU A 531 32.14 -22.52 -9.81
CA LEU A 531 30.96 -23.29 -9.38
C LEU A 531 30.11 -22.48 -8.40
N ALA A 532 30.74 -21.75 -7.48
CA ALA A 532 30.02 -20.83 -6.61
C ALA A 532 29.29 -19.72 -7.38
N LEU A 533 29.97 -19.12 -8.37
CA LEU A 533 29.35 -18.11 -9.23
C LEU A 533 28.19 -18.68 -10.07
N LEU A 534 28.27 -19.95 -10.49
CA LEU A 534 27.13 -20.61 -11.12
C LEU A 534 25.95 -20.73 -10.15
N ALA A 535 26.21 -21.07 -8.89
CA ALA A 535 25.17 -21.09 -7.86
C ALA A 535 24.55 -19.69 -7.65
N ASP A 536 25.35 -18.63 -7.65
CA ASP A 536 24.88 -17.24 -7.58
C ASP A 536 23.92 -16.89 -8.73
N LEU A 537 24.28 -17.25 -9.97
CA LEU A 537 23.43 -17.01 -11.14
C LEU A 537 22.12 -17.80 -11.07
N LEU A 538 22.16 -19.03 -10.54
CA LEU A 538 20.95 -19.84 -10.33
C LEU A 538 20.04 -19.24 -9.28
N VAL A 539 20.60 -18.71 -8.18
CA VAL A 539 19.84 -17.98 -7.15
C VAL A 539 19.14 -16.76 -7.75
N VAL A 540 19.87 -15.94 -8.50
CA VAL A 540 19.28 -14.75 -9.15
C VAL A 540 18.21 -15.15 -10.16
N ALA A 541 18.45 -16.17 -10.99
CA ALA A 541 17.46 -16.66 -11.94
C ALA A 541 16.19 -17.19 -11.24
N ALA A 542 16.35 -17.92 -10.14
CA ALA A 542 15.25 -18.43 -9.33
C ALA A 542 14.44 -17.30 -8.68
N LEU A 543 15.11 -16.26 -8.14
CA LEU A 543 14.44 -15.09 -7.59
C LEU A 543 13.71 -14.27 -8.66
N VAL A 544 14.31 -14.06 -9.82
CA VAL A 544 13.64 -13.40 -10.96
C VAL A 544 12.41 -14.19 -11.37
N ALA A 545 12.51 -15.52 -11.46
CA ALA A 545 11.36 -16.37 -11.77
C ALA A 545 10.27 -16.30 -10.69
N LEU A 546 10.66 -16.18 -9.41
CA LEU A 546 9.74 -16.02 -8.29
C LEU A 546 9.03 -14.66 -8.32
N PHE A 547 9.75 -13.55 -8.46
CA PHE A 547 9.16 -12.20 -8.54
C PHE A 547 8.39 -11.95 -9.84
N ALA A 548 8.71 -12.66 -10.92
CA ALA A 548 7.94 -12.63 -12.16
C ALA A 548 6.56 -13.30 -11.99
N ARG A 549 6.33 -14.09 -10.93
CA ARG A 549 4.99 -14.60 -10.62
C ARG A 549 4.14 -13.43 -10.12
N THR A 550 3.07 -13.14 -10.84
CA THR A 550 2.12 -12.07 -10.52
C THR A 550 1.00 -12.52 -9.58
N ASP A 551 1.15 -13.67 -8.94
CA ASP A 551 0.14 -14.25 -8.05
C ASP A 551 0.64 -14.30 -6.61
N PRO A 552 0.30 -13.30 -5.77
CA PRO A 552 0.67 -13.29 -4.36
C PRO A 552 0.12 -14.47 -3.57
N SER A 553 -0.89 -15.20 -4.07
CA SER A 553 -1.39 -16.41 -3.40
C SER A 553 -0.37 -17.55 -3.32
N VAL A 554 0.74 -17.47 -4.07
CA VAL A 554 1.87 -18.42 -3.99
C VAL A 554 2.76 -18.18 -2.77
N MET A 555 2.59 -17.08 -2.04
CA MET A 555 3.35 -16.76 -0.83
C MET A 555 2.80 -17.55 0.36
N ASN A 556 2.97 -18.87 0.34
CA ASN A 556 2.49 -19.79 1.37
C ASN A 556 3.50 -20.93 1.60
N ASP A 557 3.16 -21.88 2.47
CA ASP A 557 4.01 -23.01 2.86
C ASP A 557 4.54 -23.84 1.67
N ALA A 558 3.86 -23.85 0.51
CA ALA A 558 4.31 -24.54 -0.69
C ALA A 558 5.59 -23.94 -1.30
N LEU A 559 5.91 -22.69 -0.96
CA LEU A 559 7.12 -22.00 -1.41
C LEU A 559 8.36 -22.36 -0.55
N ASP A 560 8.16 -22.90 0.66
CA ASP A 560 9.23 -23.16 1.62
C ASP A 560 10.36 -24.04 1.06
N PRO A 561 10.10 -25.19 0.38
CA PRO A 561 11.18 -26.03 -0.15
C PRO A 561 12.05 -25.29 -1.20
N ALA A 562 11.42 -24.47 -2.04
CA ALA A 562 12.13 -23.69 -3.04
C ALA A 562 12.97 -22.58 -2.39
N LEU A 563 12.44 -21.89 -1.37
CA LEU A 563 13.19 -20.88 -0.63
C LEU A 563 14.36 -21.47 0.15
N ILE A 564 14.18 -22.64 0.79
CA ILE A 564 15.29 -23.34 1.47
C ILE A 564 16.41 -23.66 0.46
N ALA A 565 16.07 -24.14 -0.73
CA ALA A 565 17.06 -24.40 -1.78
C ALA A 565 17.76 -23.11 -2.24
N ILE A 566 17.02 -22.02 -2.43
CA ILE A 566 17.56 -20.69 -2.74
C ILE A 566 18.53 -20.23 -1.64
N TYR A 567 18.15 -20.35 -0.37
CA TYR A 567 18.98 -19.93 0.76
C TYR A 567 20.25 -20.76 0.87
N ALA A 568 20.16 -22.09 0.70
CA ALA A 568 21.32 -22.96 0.70
C ALA A 568 22.30 -22.59 -0.42
N LEU A 569 21.81 -22.38 -1.64
CA LEU A 569 22.63 -21.94 -2.78
C LEU A 569 23.22 -20.54 -2.56
N ALA A 570 22.45 -19.62 -1.97
CA ALA A 570 22.90 -18.26 -1.67
C ALA A 570 24.03 -18.26 -0.63
N TRP A 571 23.93 -19.09 0.43
CA TRP A 571 25.01 -19.26 1.41
C TRP A 571 26.24 -19.93 0.82
N LEU A 572 26.08 -20.87 -0.11
CA LEU A 572 27.21 -21.42 -0.90
C LEU A 572 27.87 -20.33 -1.76
N GLY A 573 27.08 -19.44 -2.34
CA GLY A 573 27.55 -18.24 -3.05
C GLY A 573 28.40 -17.33 -2.17
N VAL A 574 27.90 -16.99 -0.98
CA VAL A 574 28.61 -16.19 0.04
C VAL A 574 29.94 -16.84 0.44
N ALA A 575 29.95 -18.15 0.71
CA ALA A 575 31.19 -18.89 0.99
C ALA A 575 32.14 -18.89 -0.23
N GLY A 576 31.57 -19.00 -1.43
CA GLY A 576 32.27 -18.90 -2.70
C GLY A 576 33.01 -17.58 -2.93
N ALA A 577 32.45 -16.47 -2.45
CA ALA A 577 33.11 -15.16 -2.51
C ALA A 577 34.43 -15.16 -1.71
N ALA A 578 34.47 -15.82 -0.55
CA ALA A 578 35.70 -15.99 0.22
C ALA A 578 36.73 -16.86 -0.53
N ILE A 579 36.27 -17.90 -1.23
CA ILE A 579 37.13 -18.75 -2.08
C ILE A 579 37.69 -17.93 -3.24
N ALA A 580 36.88 -17.12 -3.92
CA ALA A 580 37.31 -16.27 -5.02
C ALA A 580 38.34 -15.22 -4.56
N LEU A 581 38.11 -14.61 -3.39
CA LEU A 581 39.04 -13.66 -2.77
C LEU A 581 40.38 -14.33 -2.42
N TYR A 582 40.34 -15.51 -1.80
CA TYR A 582 41.54 -16.29 -1.53
C TYR A 582 42.29 -16.66 -2.82
N ALA A 583 41.56 -17.07 -3.87
CA ALA A 583 42.14 -17.39 -5.17
C ALA A 583 42.86 -16.19 -5.79
N ALA A 584 42.22 -15.02 -5.82
CA ALA A 584 42.84 -13.79 -6.30
C ALA A 584 44.12 -13.46 -5.51
N SER A 585 44.05 -13.50 -4.18
CA SER A 585 45.19 -13.24 -3.30
C SER A 585 46.34 -14.24 -3.51
N ALA A 586 46.03 -15.54 -3.63
CA ALA A 586 47.03 -16.58 -3.87
C ALA A 586 47.70 -16.39 -5.24
N PHE A 587 46.94 -16.04 -6.27
CA PHE A 587 47.45 -15.83 -7.62
C PHE A 587 48.41 -14.63 -7.71
N TRP A 588 48.14 -13.56 -6.96
CA TRP A 588 49.07 -12.43 -6.83
C TRP A 588 50.34 -12.81 -6.07
N ARG A 589 50.20 -13.44 -4.89
CA ARG A 589 51.35 -13.82 -4.05
C ARG A 589 52.30 -14.79 -4.73
N ARG A 590 51.75 -15.81 -5.40
CA ARG A 590 52.51 -16.86 -6.10
C ARG A 590 52.87 -16.50 -7.54
N ARG A 591 52.50 -15.30 -8.01
CA ARG A 591 52.69 -14.82 -9.40
C ARG A 591 52.17 -15.82 -10.45
N VAL A 592 51.02 -16.44 -10.19
CA VAL A 592 50.41 -17.43 -11.08
C VAL A 592 49.94 -16.76 -12.37
N GLY A 593 50.31 -17.33 -13.52
CA GLY A 593 49.92 -16.86 -14.85
C GLY A 593 50.47 -15.48 -15.24
N GLY A 594 49.87 -14.87 -16.25
CA GLY A 594 50.19 -13.50 -16.68
C GLY A 594 49.44 -12.43 -15.89
N ALA A 595 49.75 -11.16 -16.13
CA ALA A 595 49.05 -10.02 -15.50
C ALA A 595 47.53 -10.09 -15.74
N TRP A 596 47.10 -10.42 -16.96
CA TRP A 596 45.69 -10.61 -17.31
C TRP A 596 44.98 -11.69 -16.51
N THR A 597 45.66 -12.80 -16.18
CA THR A 597 45.07 -13.87 -15.36
C THR A 597 44.78 -13.36 -13.95
N ARG A 598 45.74 -12.63 -13.35
CA ARG A 598 45.60 -12.07 -12.00
C ARG A 598 44.56 -10.97 -11.94
N LEU A 599 44.51 -10.09 -12.94
CA LEU A 599 43.47 -9.06 -13.08
C LEU A 599 42.08 -9.70 -13.21
N HIS A 600 41.92 -10.72 -14.06
CA HIS A 600 40.66 -11.46 -14.16
C HIS A 600 40.25 -12.11 -12.83
N GLN A 601 41.18 -12.71 -12.08
CA GLN A 601 40.84 -13.29 -10.78
C GLN A 601 40.42 -12.24 -9.76
N SER A 602 41.06 -11.07 -9.80
CA SER A 602 40.69 -9.95 -8.93
C SER A 602 39.29 -9.44 -9.28
N ALA A 603 38.98 -9.28 -10.57
CA ALA A 603 37.64 -8.90 -11.03
C ALA A 603 36.58 -9.94 -10.63
N LEU A 604 36.89 -11.25 -10.76
CA LEU A 604 35.99 -12.33 -10.34
C LEU A 604 35.72 -12.30 -8.82
N ALA A 605 36.76 -12.08 -8.02
CA ALA A 605 36.63 -11.93 -6.58
C ALA A 605 35.78 -10.71 -6.22
N THR A 606 36.00 -9.56 -6.86
CA THR A 606 35.19 -8.35 -6.65
C THR A 606 33.72 -8.59 -7.02
N SER A 607 33.44 -9.24 -8.16
CA SER A 607 32.08 -9.58 -8.56
C SER A 607 31.40 -10.51 -7.55
N ALA A 608 32.11 -11.55 -7.08
CA ALA A 608 31.57 -12.48 -6.09
C ALA A 608 31.31 -11.79 -4.74
N LEU A 609 32.20 -10.89 -4.30
CA LEU A 609 31.98 -10.09 -3.10
C LEU A 609 30.78 -9.17 -3.22
N MET A 610 30.57 -8.55 -4.40
CA MET A 610 29.40 -7.69 -4.64
C MET A 610 28.09 -8.50 -4.62
N ILE A 611 28.08 -9.70 -5.21
CA ILE A 611 26.91 -10.59 -5.17
C ILE A 611 26.64 -11.05 -3.73
N ALA A 612 27.67 -11.50 -3.00
CA ALA A 612 27.56 -11.90 -1.61
C ALA A 612 27.07 -10.75 -0.72
N TYR A 613 27.55 -9.52 -0.96
CA TYR A 613 27.07 -8.32 -0.29
C TYR A 613 25.57 -8.12 -0.49
N VAL A 614 25.07 -8.22 -1.72
CA VAL A 614 23.64 -8.13 -2.00
C VAL A 614 22.89 -9.28 -1.33
N PHE A 615 23.42 -10.50 -1.39
CA PHE A 615 22.73 -11.66 -0.83
C PHE A 615 22.49 -11.55 0.66
N VAL A 616 23.50 -11.09 1.41
CA VAL A 616 23.39 -10.87 2.86
C VAL A 616 22.55 -9.63 3.16
N THR A 617 22.83 -8.50 2.51
CA THR A 617 22.19 -7.21 2.81
C THR A 617 20.69 -7.18 2.48
N PHE A 618 20.26 -7.95 1.48
CA PHE A 618 18.87 -8.04 1.04
C PHE A 618 18.19 -9.37 1.42
N HIS A 619 18.77 -10.12 2.36
CA HIS A 619 18.20 -11.36 2.91
C HIS A 619 17.85 -12.43 1.86
N ILE A 620 18.57 -12.43 0.73
CA ILE A 620 18.52 -13.51 -0.28
C ILE A 620 19.24 -14.75 0.26
N ALA A 621 20.36 -14.55 0.96
CA ALA A 621 20.92 -15.54 1.87
C ALA A 621 20.12 -15.51 3.17
N GLY A 622 18.87 -15.96 3.09
CA GLY A 622 17.90 -15.87 4.19
C GLY A 622 18.17 -16.86 5.32
N THR A 623 17.56 -16.56 6.47
CA THR A 623 17.59 -17.39 7.69
C THR A 623 16.19 -17.62 8.27
N THR A 624 15.16 -17.10 7.61
CA THR A 624 13.77 -17.14 8.06
C THR A 624 12.85 -17.48 6.90
N LEU A 625 11.82 -18.27 7.18
CA LEU A 625 10.69 -18.48 6.27
C LEU A 625 9.49 -17.60 6.65
N ASN A 626 9.67 -16.69 7.61
CA ASN A 626 8.67 -15.70 7.94
C ASN A 626 8.84 -14.49 7.01
N TYR A 627 8.06 -14.42 5.92
CA TYR A 627 8.23 -13.42 4.86
C TYR A 627 6.97 -12.64 4.54
#